data_AF-Q4JQ43-F1
#
_entry.id   AF-Q4JQ43-F1
#
_cell.length_a   1.000
_cell.length_b   1.000
_cell.length_c   1.000
_cell.angle_alpha   90.00
_cell.angle_beta   90.00
_cell.angle_gamma   90.00
#
_symmetry.space_group_name_H-M   'P 1'
#
loop_
_entity.id
_entity.type
_entity.pdbx_description
1 polymer ?
#
loop_
_entity_poly.entity_id
_entity_poly.type
_entity_poly.pdbx_seq_one_letter_code
_entity_poly.pdbx_strand_id
1 'polypeptide(L)'
;QARLVAKGFKQKEGIDYQETFAPVAKMITIRVVLALAAQFRWELHQMDVKSAFLNGDLTEEVYMEQPPGFQVKGKETLVCRLKKALYGLKQAPRAWYKKIDDYFMKNGYNKSSSDSNLYIKVRNGQITLVTLYVDDVVIATGN
;
A
#
# COMPACT_ATOMS: atom_id res chain seq x y z
N GLN A 1 16.96 1.59 -11.84
CA GLN A 1 17.01 0.89 -10.53
C GLN A 1 16.61 -0.56 -10.75
N ALA A 2 17.44 -1.53 -10.36
CA ALA A 2 17.04 -2.93 -10.38
C ALA A 2 16.27 -3.23 -9.08
N ARG A 3 15.13 -3.93 -9.19
CA ARG A 3 14.34 -4.38 -8.03
C ARG A 3 14.38 -5.90 -8.01
N LEU A 4 14.52 -6.49 -6.82
CA LEU A 4 14.25 -7.91 -6.66
C LEU A 4 12.73 -8.11 -6.78
N VAL A 5 12.32 -8.94 -7.73
CA VAL A 5 10.91 -9.20 -8.03
C VAL A 5 10.65 -10.70 -7.85
N ALA A 6 9.67 -11.02 -7.03
CA ALA A 6 9.19 -12.38 -6.86
C ALA A 6 8.49 -12.88 -8.14
N LYS A 7 8.60 -14.18 -8.42
CA LYS A 7 7.96 -14.82 -9.56
C LYS A 7 6.49 -15.14 -9.26
N GLY A 8 5.65 -14.14 -9.00
CA GLY A 8 4.25 -14.39 -8.58
C GLY A 8 3.38 -15.11 -9.62
N PHE A 9 3.81 -15.15 -10.88
CA PHE A 9 3.18 -16.02 -11.90
C PHE A 9 3.29 -17.52 -11.57
N LYS A 10 4.22 -17.92 -10.69
CA LYS A 10 4.35 -19.28 -10.17
C LYS A 10 3.50 -19.54 -8.90
N GLN A 11 2.89 -18.50 -8.31
CA GLN A 11 2.08 -18.66 -7.09
C GLN A 11 0.72 -19.29 -7.41
N LYS A 12 0.27 -20.17 -6.52
CA LYS A 12 -1.01 -20.86 -6.57
C LYS A 12 -1.95 -20.33 -5.48
N GLU A 13 -3.16 -19.98 -5.89
CA GLU A 13 -4.24 -19.61 -4.97
C GLU A 13 -4.58 -20.77 -4.03
N GLY A 14 -4.89 -20.47 -2.76
CA GLY A 14 -5.14 -21.45 -1.71
C GLY A 14 -3.89 -22.11 -1.13
N ILE A 15 -2.71 -21.89 -1.73
CA ILE A 15 -1.41 -22.36 -1.21
C ILE A 15 -0.55 -21.17 -0.83
N ASP A 16 -0.22 -20.30 -1.79
CA ASP A 16 0.73 -19.19 -1.60
C ASP A 16 0.05 -17.86 -1.23
N TYR A 17 -1.25 -17.75 -1.49
CA TYR A 17 -2.09 -16.60 -1.15
C TYR A 17 -3.56 -17.01 -1.12
N GLN A 18 -4.37 -16.27 -0.35
CA GLN A 18 -5.83 -16.44 -0.33
C GLN A 18 -6.57 -15.29 -1.03
N GLU A 19 -6.13 -14.05 -0.84
CA GLU A 19 -6.80 -12.88 -1.38
C GLU A 19 -5.77 -11.86 -1.91
N THR A 20 -6.10 -11.22 -3.03
CA THR A 20 -5.22 -10.26 -3.71
C THR A 20 -5.83 -8.88 -3.87
N PHE A 21 -7.12 -8.74 -3.57
CA PHE A 21 -7.86 -7.50 -3.80
C PHE A 21 -7.32 -6.36 -2.95
N ALA A 22 -7.00 -5.24 -3.60
CA ALA A 22 -6.68 -3.97 -2.99
C ALA A 22 -7.48 -2.88 -3.71
N PRO A 23 -8.25 -2.06 -2.99
CA PRO A 23 -9.01 -0.99 -3.64
C PRO A 23 -8.05 0.11 -4.12
N VAL A 24 -8.48 0.87 -5.12
CA VAL A 24 -7.74 2.01 -5.67
C VAL A 24 -8.65 3.23 -5.58
N ALA A 25 -8.09 4.40 -5.21
CA ALA A 25 -8.86 5.63 -5.15
C ALA A 25 -9.51 5.93 -6.50
N LYS A 26 -10.79 6.29 -6.46
CA LYS A 26 -11.51 6.72 -7.65
C LYS A 26 -10.97 8.08 -8.09
N MET A 27 -10.77 8.25 -9.39
CA MET A 27 -10.30 9.53 -9.94
C MET A 27 -11.25 10.70 -9.59
N ILE A 28 -12.55 10.43 -9.45
CA ILE A 28 -13.52 11.43 -9.01
C ILE A 28 -13.25 11.92 -7.58
N THR A 29 -12.84 11.03 -6.67
CA THR A 29 -12.48 11.35 -5.29
C THR A 29 -11.28 12.30 -5.26
N ILE A 30 -10.22 11.99 -6.01
CA ILE A 30 -9.03 12.84 -6.12
C ILE A 30 -9.42 14.22 -6.64
N ARG A 31 -10.22 14.30 -7.71
CA ARG A 31 -10.68 15.58 -8.29
C ARG A 31 -11.51 16.39 -7.30
N VAL A 32 -12.40 15.75 -6.54
CA VAL A 32 -13.22 16.43 -5.52
C VAL A 32 -12.34 16.99 -4.41
N VAL A 33 -11.36 16.22 -3.91
CA VAL A 33 -10.42 16.70 -2.87
C VAL A 33 -9.62 17.91 -3.37
N LEU A 34 -9.11 17.87 -4.60
CA LEU A 34 -8.41 19.01 -5.20
C LEU A 34 -9.32 20.22 -5.39
N ALA A 35 -10.56 20.02 -5.82
CA ALA A 35 -11.55 21.09 -6.00
C ALA A 35 -11.92 21.75 -4.67
N LEU A 36 -12.14 20.96 -3.61
CA LEU A 36 -12.37 21.47 -2.26
C LEU A 36 -11.19 22.29 -1.77
N ALA A 37 -9.97 21.78 -1.96
CA ALA A 37 -8.79 22.49 -1.53
C ALA A 37 -8.60 23.82 -2.28
N ALA A 38 -8.85 23.86 -3.59
CA ALA A 38 -8.81 25.08 -4.37
C ALA A 38 -9.90 26.09 -3.95
N GLN A 39 -11.13 25.62 -3.74
CA GLN A 39 -12.28 26.44 -3.37
C GLN A 39 -12.11 27.09 -1.99
N PHE A 40 -11.64 26.31 -1.00
CA PHE A 40 -11.49 26.75 0.39
C PHE A 40 -10.08 27.21 0.74
N ARG A 41 -9.17 27.27 -0.24
CA ARG A 41 -7.75 27.61 -0.06
C ARG A 41 -7.06 26.76 0.99
N TRP A 42 -7.37 25.46 1.01
CA TRP A 42 -6.70 24.49 1.88
C TRP A 42 -5.28 24.19 1.40
N GLU A 43 -4.42 23.81 2.32
CA GLU A 43 -3.06 23.36 2.00
C GLU A 43 -3.12 21.97 1.37
N LEU A 44 -2.33 21.77 0.32
CA LEU A 44 -2.18 20.49 -0.37
C LEU A 44 -0.74 19.99 -0.24
N HIS A 45 -0.61 18.74 0.15
CA HIS A 45 0.66 18.02 0.16
C HIS A 45 0.53 16.73 -0.64
N GLN A 46 1.57 16.41 -1.40
CA GLN A 46 1.71 15.12 -2.05
C GLN A 46 2.90 14.39 -1.42
N MET A 47 2.73 13.09 -1.17
CA MET A 47 3.78 12.21 -0.69
C MET A 47 3.81 10.93 -1.54
N ASP A 48 5.00 10.52 -1.94
CA ASP A 48 5.27 9.22 -2.57
C ASP A 48 5.86 8.27 -1.53
N VAL A 49 5.19 7.15 -1.28
CA VAL A 49 5.68 6.14 -0.34
C VAL A 49 6.73 5.27 -1.00
N LYS A 50 7.98 5.51 -0.61
CA LYS A 50 9.10 4.69 -1.07
C LYS A 50 8.91 3.22 -0.71
N SER A 51 9.00 2.37 -1.72
CA SER A 51 8.94 0.93 -1.56
C SER A 51 7.67 0.45 -0.84
N ALA A 52 6.53 1.05 -1.16
CA ALA A 52 5.22 0.79 -0.56
C ALA A 52 4.95 -0.71 -0.31
N PHE A 53 5.13 -1.56 -1.32
CA PHE A 53 4.89 -3.01 -1.18
C PHE A 53 5.83 -3.69 -0.17
N LEU A 54 7.06 -3.21 0.01
CA LEU A 54 7.99 -3.75 1.02
C LEU A 54 7.57 -3.44 2.46
N ASN A 55 6.69 -2.45 2.65
CA ASN A 55 6.14 -2.13 3.97
C ASN A 55 4.98 -3.07 4.36
N GLY A 56 4.37 -3.74 3.37
CA GLY A 56 3.28 -4.69 3.56
C GLY A 56 3.71 -5.93 4.35
N ASP A 57 2.91 -6.30 5.34
CA ASP A 57 3.11 -7.54 6.11
C ASP A 57 2.49 -8.72 5.36
N LEU A 58 3.22 -9.84 5.26
CA LEU A 58 2.67 -11.08 4.72
C LEU A 58 1.97 -11.86 5.83
N THR A 59 0.73 -12.28 5.55
CA THR A 59 -0.01 -13.20 6.42
C THR A 59 0.35 -14.65 6.13
N GLU A 60 0.64 -14.96 4.87
CA GLU A 60 1.01 -16.28 4.38
C GLU A 60 2.52 -16.52 4.49
N GLU A 61 2.88 -17.80 4.62
CA GLU A 61 4.28 -18.21 4.60
C GLU A 61 4.74 -18.43 3.15
N VAL A 62 5.46 -17.44 2.61
CA VAL A 62 5.93 -17.47 1.22
C VAL A 62 7.45 -17.68 1.17
N TYR A 63 7.88 -18.57 0.28
CA TYR A 63 9.28 -18.85 0.00
C TYR A 63 9.63 -18.42 -1.43
N MET A 64 10.89 -18.02 -1.64
CA MET A 64 11.44 -17.76 -2.97
C MET A 64 12.80 -18.44 -3.14
N GLU A 65 13.13 -18.76 -4.39
CA GLU A 65 14.49 -19.16 -4.78
C GLU A 65 15.50 -18.08 -4.33
N GLN A 66 16.72 -18.50 -3.99
CA GLN A 66 17.80 -17.56 -3.67
C GLN A 66 18.02 -16.58 -4.83
N PRO A 67 18.07 -15.26 -4.56
CA PRO A 67 18.26 -14.29 -5.62
C PRO A 67 19.64 -14.45 -6.27
N PRO A 68 19.78 -14.10 -7.56
CA PRO A 68 21.08 -14.11 -8.23
C PRO A 68 22.14 -13.34 -7.42
N GLY A 69 23.31 -13.94 -7.22
CA GLY A 69 24.39 -13.36 -6.43
C GLY A 69 24.33 -13.61 -4.91
N PHE A 70 23.23 -14.18 -4.40
CA PHE A 70 23.14 -14.61 -2.99
C PHE A 70 23.34 -16.12 -2.79
N GLN A 71 23.40 -16.87 -3.89
CA GLN A 71 23.54 -18.32 -3.87
C GLN A 71 24.87 -18.72 -3.22
N VAL A 72 24.80 -19.57 -2.20
CA VAL A 72 25.99 -20.14 -1.54
C VAL A 72 26.34 -21.48 -2.18
N LYS A 73 27.60 -21.64 -2.59
CA LYS A 73 28.09 -22.89 -3.21
C LYS A 73 27.83 -24.09 -2.28
N GLY A 74 27.21 -25.14 -2.82
CA GLY A 74 26.80 -26.34 -2.07
C GLY A 74 25.50 -26.19 -1.28
N LYS A 75 24.80 -25.06 -1.41
CA LYS A 75 23.51 -24.77 -0.77
C LYS A 75 22.49 -24.21 -1.78
N GLU A 76 22.61 -24.59 -3.05
CA GLU A 76 21.80 -24.09 -4.16
C GLU A 76 20.30 -24.42 -3.99
N THR A 77 19.98 -25.49 -3.26
CA THR A 77 18.61 -25.94 -2.97
C THR A 77 17.92 -25.14 -1.86
N LEU A 78 18.64 -24.27 -1.14
CA LEU A 78 18.02 -23.43 -0.12
C LEU A 78 17.08 -22.39 -0.74
N VAL A 79 16.07 -22.03 0.05
CA VAL A 79 15.08 -21.01 -0.29
C VAL A 79 15.07 -19.91 0.77
N CYS A 80 14.67 -18.71 0.37
CA CYS A 80 14.49 -17.58 1.26
C CYS A 80 13.03 -17.49 1.69
N ARG A 81 12.77 -17.50 2.99
CA ARG A 81 11.45 -17.15 3.55
C ARG A 81 11.27 -15.64 3.49
N LEU A 82 10.18 -15.18 2.89
CA LEU A 82 9.84 -13.76 2.86
C LEU A 82 9.21 -13.34 4.19
N LYS A 83 9.77 -12.29 4.81
CA LYS A 83 9.22 -11.68 6.04
C LYS A 83 8.28 -10.50 5.77
N LYS A 84 8.36 -9.93 4.56
CA LYS A 84 7.61 -8.77 4.08
C LYS A 84 7.16 -9.04 2.66
N ALA A 85 6.12 -8.35 2.22
CA ALA A 85 5.70 -8.43 0.84
C ALA A 85 6.79 -7.91 -0.09
N LEU A 86 6.86 -8.48 -1.30
CA LEU A 86 7.85 -8.16 -2.31
C LEU A 86 7.13 -7.87 -3.62
N TYR A 87 7.72 -7.02 -4.46
CA TYR A 87 7.24 -6.79 -5.81
C TYR A 87 7.07 -8.12 -6.54
N GLY A 88 6.01 -8.22 -7.35
CA GLY A 88 5.70 -9.42 -8.12
C GLY A 88 4.92 -10.48 -7.35
N LEU A 89 4.79 -10.41 -6.02
CA LEU A 89 3.81 -11.24 -5.30
C LEU A 89 2.39 -10.78 -5.62
N LYS A 90 1.47 -11.73 -5.83
CA LYS A 90 0.07 -11.41 -6.15
C LYS A 90 -0.66 -10.67 -5.04
N GLN A 91 -0.33 -10.96 -3.78
CA GLN A 91 -0.94 -10.33 -2.60
C GLN A 91 -0.23 -9.05 -2.12
N ALA A 92 0.88 -8.64 -2.76
CA ALA A 92 1.66 -7.49 -2.30
C ALA A 92 0.88 -6.16 -2.23
N PRO A 93 0.05 -5.80 -3.24
CA PRO A 93 -0.77 -4.59 -3.16
C PRO A 93 -1.73 -4.59 -1.98
N ARG A 94 -2.35 -5.75 -1.69
CA ARG A 94 -3.27 -5.92 -0.56
C ARG A 94 -2.54 -5.82 0.77
N ALA A 95 -1.38 -6.46 0.89
CA ALA A 95 -0.54 -6.40 2.09
C ALA A 95 -0.13 -4.95 2.40
N TRP A 96 0.21 -4.17 1.37
CA TRP A 96 0.45 -2.74 1.50
C TRP A 96 -0.79 -1.97 1.93
N TYR A 97 -1.91 -2.10 1.21
CA TYR A 97 -3.15 -1.41 1.53
C TYR A 97 -3.60 -1.65 2.98
N LYS A 98 -3.56 -2.91 3.43
CA LYS A 98 -3.91 -3.25 4.82
C LYS A 98 -2.99 -2.55 5.83
N LYS A 99 -1.68 -2.50 5.55
CA LYS A 99 -0.71 -1.85 6.44
C LYS A 99 -1.00 -0.38 6.65
N ILE A 100 -1.29 0.34 5.56
CA ILE A 100 -1.54 1.78 5.60
C ILE A 100 -2.96 2.11 6.09
N ASP A 101 -3.95 1.27 5.79
CA ASP A 101 -5.29 1.37 6.36
C ASP A 101 -5.24 1.25 7.88
N ASP A 102 -4.58 0.21 8.41
CA ASP A 102 -4.38 0.01 9.85
C ASP A 102 -3.69 1.22 10.49
N TYR A 103 -2.72 1.82 9.80
CA TYR A 103 -2.04 3.02 10.28
C TYR A 103 -3.01 4.22 10.39
N PHE A 104 -3.79 4.51 9.35
CA PHE A 104 -4.75 5.63 9.39
C PHE A 104 -5.83 5.42 10.44
N MET A 105 -6.42 4.21 10.51
CA MET A 105 -7.45 3.89 11.50
C MET A 105 -6.92 4.05 12.93
N LYS A 106 -5.71 3.55 13.23
CA LYS A 106 -5.07 3.72 14.55
C LYS A 106 -4.77 5.18 14.89
N ASN A 107 -4.56 6.02 13.88
CA ASN A 107 -4.32 7.46 14.06
C ASN A 107 -5.61 8.29 14.06
N GLY A 108 -6.78 7.67 14.22
CA GLY A 108 -8.06 8.36 14.40
C GLY A 108 -8.64 8.96 13.13
N TYR A 109 -8.27 8.43 11.96
CA TYR A 109 -8.97 8.72 10.72
C TYR A 109 -10.17 7.79 10.56
N ASN A 110 -11.21 8.27 9.86
CA ASN A 110 -12.34 7.48 9.41
C ASN A 110 -12.32 7.37 7.89
N LYS A 111 -12.73 6.21 7.36
CA LYS A 111 -12.91 6.05 5.91
C LYS A 111 -14.20 6.71 5.44
N SER A 112 -14.16 7.29 4.24
CA SER A 112 -15.36 7.72 3.54
C SER A 112 -16.21 6.52 3.12
N SER A 113 -17.54 6.66 3.22
CA SER A 113 -18.47 5.66 2.72
C SER A 113 -18.51 5.58 1.19
N SER A 114 -18.05 6.63 0.49
CA SER A 114 -18.08 6.73 -0.98
C SER A 114 -16.81 6.18 -1.64
N ASP A 115 -15.70 6.17 -0.92
CA ASP A 115 -14.40 5.67 -1.37
C ASP A 115 -13.56 5.22 -0.18
N SER A 116 -13.19 3.94 -0.16
CA SER A 116 -12.40 3.34 0.93
C SER A 116 -10.97 3.88 1.00
N ASN A 117 -10.50 4.57 -0.04
CA ASN A 117 -9.16 5.18 -0.08
C ASN A 117 -9.16 6.65 0.32
N LEU A 118 -10.31 7.21 0.69
CA LEU A 118 -10.41 8.54 1.28
C LEU A 118 -10.56 8.42 2.80
N TYR A 119 -9.55 8.92 3.50
CA TYR A 119 -9.50 9.02 4.94
C TYR A 119 -9.79 10.45 5.37
N ILE A 120 -10.63 10.61 6.38
CA ILE A 120 -11.13 11.89 6.87
C ILE A 120 -10.84 11.96 8.37
N LYS A 121 -10.24 13.05 8.80
CA LYS A 121 -10.04 13.36 10.21
C LYS A 121 -10.45 14.80 10.48
N VAL A 122 -11.24 14.98 11.53
CA VAL A 122 -11.62 16.31 12.02
C VAL A 122 -11.10 16.44 13.45
N ARG A 123 -10.30 17.47 13.72
CA ARG A 123 -9.76 17.73 15.06
C ARG A 123 -9.72 19.23 15.31
N ASN A 124 -10.33 19.68 16.40
CA ASN A 124 -10.36 21.10 16.81
C ASN A 124 -10.86 22.03 15.69
N GLY A 125 -11.85 21.61 14.92
CA GLY A 125 -12.36 22.35 13.77
C GLY A 125 -11.51 22.23 12.50
N GLN A 126 -10.30 21.67 12.55
CA GLN A 126 -9.49 21.43 11.36
C GLN A 126 -9.87 20.10 10.70
N ILE A 127 -10.08 20.12 9.39
CA ILE A 127 -10.26 18.94 8.55
C ILE A 127 -8.96 18.55 7.86
N THR A 128 -8.68 17.25 7.84
CA THR A 128 -7.61 16.63 7.05
C THR A 128 -8.23 15.52 6.21
N LEU A 129 -8.11 15.66 4.90
CA LEU A 129 -8.48 14.64 3.92
C LEU A 129 -7.20 13.99 3.39
N VAL A 130 -7.16 12.67 3.39
CA VAL A 130 -6.04 11.90 2.84
C VAL A 130 -6.58 10.92 1.81
N THR A 131 -6.13 11.05 0.56
CA THR A 131 -6.48 10.13 -0.52
C THR A 131 -5.27 9.26 -0.85
N LEU A 132 -5.44 7.94 -0.79
CA LEU A 132 -4.42 6.96 -1.11
C LEU A 132 -4.61 6.43 -2.54
N TYR A 133 -3.63 6.66 -3.42
CA TYR A 133 -3.59 6.10 -4.77
C TYR A 133 -2.35 5.22 -4.93
N VAL A 134 -2.48 3.94 -4.58
CA VAL A 134 -1.39 2.96 -4.61
C VAL A 134 -0.21 3.41 -3.73
N ASP A 135 0.82 4.02 -4.32
CA ASP A 135 2.02 4.49 -3.62
C ASP A 135 1.97 6.02 -3.35
N ASP A 136 1.09 6.74 -4.05
CA ASP A 136 0.87 8.18 -3.88
C ASP A 136 -0.15 8.48 -2.78
N VAL A 137 0.12 9.52 -2.00
CA VAL A 137 -0.77 10.05 -0.97
C VAL A 137 -0.98 11.53 -1.20
N VAL A 138 -2.24 11.93 -1.40
CA VAL A 138 -2.64 13.34 -1.49
C VAL A 138 -3.31 13.74 -0.19
N ILE A 139 -2.79 14.78 0.45
CA ILE A 139 -3.28 15.30 1.72
C ILE A 139 -3.80 16.71 1.48
N ALA A 140 -5.05 16.98 1.83
CA ALA A 140 -5.63 18.31 1.88
C ALA A 140 -5.99 18.65 3.31
N THR A 141 -5.63 19.85 3.79
CA THR A 141 -5.99 20.26 5.14
C THR A 141 -6.35 21.73 5.24
N GLY A 142 -7.38 22.02 6.03
CA GLY A 142 -7.81 23.38 6.31
C GLY A 142 -8.87 23.42 7.39
N ASN A 143 -9.43 24.61 7.59
CA ASN A 143 -10.46 24.88 8.59
C ASN A 143 -11.84 24.41 8.12
#